data_AF-A0A7D9E0G5-F1
#
_entry.id   AF-A0A7D9E0G5-F1
#
_cell.length_a   1.000
_cell.length_b   1.000
_cell.length_c   1.000
_cell.angle_alpha   90.00
_cell.angle_beta   90.00
_cell.angle_gamma   90.00
#
_symmetry.space_group_name_H-M   'P 1'
#
loop_
_entity.id
_entity.type
_entity.pdbx_description
1 polymer ?
#
loop_
_entity_poly.entity_id
_entity_poly.type
_entity_poly.pdbx_seq_one_letter_code
_entity_poly.pdbx_strand_id
1 'polypeptide(L)'
;MLENENTRLNNSVIDLKARSMCDNLLFFNIDDPTGEEKEDTTEIILVLLEDKLEIPDARNKDKEDVLRNEKIQGHKNWGSRAISQRNRAREKEIVPRHEGSETSR
;
A
#
# COMPACT_ATOMS: atom_id res chain seq x y z
N MET A 1 -29.15 -13.61 -14.93
CA MET A 1 -28.10 -14.49 -14.35
C MET A 1 -26.72 -13.83 -14.40
N LEU A 2 -26.26 -13.34 -15.57
CA LEU A 2 -24.95 -12.70 -15.71
C LEU A 2 -24.79 -11.42 -14.87
N GLU A 3 -25.82 -10.57 -14.77
CA GLU A 3 -25.75 -9.33 -13.99
C GLU A 3 -25.55 -9.60 -12.49
N ASN A 4 -26.30 -10.55 -11.92
CA ASN A 4 -26.15 -10.92 -10.50
C ASN A 4 -24.75 -11.48 -10.20
N GLU A 5 -24.20 -12.30 -11.11
CA GLU A 5 -22.86 -12.85 -10.94
C GLU A 5 -21.79 -11.77 -11.06
N ASN A 6 -21.98 -10.82 -11.98
CA ASN A 6 -21.10 -9.67 -12.13
C ASN A 6 -21.12 -8.77 -10.88
N THR A 7 -22.31 -8.51 -10.31
CA THR A 7 -22.45 -7.78 -9.04
C THR A 7 -21.75 -8.52 -7.90
N ARG A 8 -21.91 -9.84 -7.81
CA ARG A 8 -21.26 -10.67 -6.79
C ARG A 8 -19.74 -10.59 -6.87
N LEU A 9 -19.18 -10.79 -8.07
CA LEU A 9 -17.74 -10.71 -8.32
C LEU A 9 -17.19 -9.31 -8.03
N ASN A 10 -17.89 -8.26 -8.46
CA ASN A 10 -17.49 -6.89 -8.18
C ASN A 10 -17.41 -6.62 -6.67
N ASN A 11 -18.42 -7.05 -5.91
CA ASN A 11 -18.42 -6.91 -4.46
C ASN A 11 -17.28 -7.69 -3.80
N SER A 12 -16.97 -8.89 -4.28
CA SER A 12 -15.81 -9.67 -3.80
C SER A 12 -14.48 -8.98 -4.08
N VAL A 13 -14.32 -8.34 -5.25
CA VAL A 13 -13.11 -7.57 -5.60
C VAL A 13 -12.97 -6.34 -4.71
N ILE A 14 -14.06 -5.59 -4.48
CA ILE A 14 -14.06 -4.41 -3.60
C ILE A 14 -13.64 -4.82 -2.18
N ASP A 15 -14.24 -5.88 -1.65
CA ASP A 15 -13.94 -6.39 -0.32
C ASP A 15 -12.48 -6.88 -0.20
N LEU A 16 -11.99 -7.62 -1.20
CA LEU A 16 -10.59 -8.05 -1.23
C LEU A 16 -9.64 -6.85 -1.26
N LYS A 17 -9.95 -5.82 -2.05
CA LYS A 17 -9.15 -4.61 -2.14
C LYS A 17 -9.14 -3.83 -0.82
N ALA A 18 -10.29 -3.72 -0.15
CA ALA A 18 -10.37 -3.09 1.16
C ALA A 18 -9.51 -3.82 2.20
N ARG A 19 -9.57 -5.15 2.23
CA ARG A 19 -8.75 -5.98 3.13
C ARG A 19 -7.25 -5.94 2.80
N SER A 20 -6.89 -5.86 1.52
CA SER A 20 -5.49 -5.76 1.09
C SER A 20 -4.86 -4.39 1.32
N MET A 21 -5.65 -3.33 1.46
CA MET A 21 -5.17 -1.97 1.64
C MET A 21 -5.41 -1.41 3.05
N CYS A 22 -5.95 -2.21 3.97
CA CYS A 22 -6.35 -1.74 5.30
C CYS A 22 -5.19 -1.14 6.11
N ASP A 23 -3.98 -1.65 5.89
CA ASP A 23 -2.76 -1.20 6.55
C ASP A 23 -1.99 -0.17 5.70
N ASN A 24 -2.53 0.27 4.55
CA ASN A 24 -1.87 1.27 3.72
C ASN A 24 -2.19 2.68 4.25
N LEU A 25 -1.16 3.49 4.45
CA LEU A 25 -1.31 4.93 4.68
C LEU A 25 -1.22 5.67 3.34
N LEU A 26 -2.13 6.63 3.13
CA LEU A 26 -2.16 7.46 1.94
C LEU A 26 -1.77 8.90 2.30
N PHE A 27 -0.73 9.40 1.65
CA PHE A 27 -0.25 10.77 1.79
C PHE A 27 -0.63 11.55 0.52
N PHE A 28 -1.33 12.68 0.68
CA PHE A 28 -1.81 13.52 -0.42
C PHE A 28 -1.14 14.89 -0.38
N ASN A 29 -1.08 15.56 -1.53
CA ASN A 29 -0.52 16.92 -1.66
C ASN A 29 0.91 17.02 -1.09
N ILE A 30 1.70 15.97 -1.28
CA ILE A 30 3.11 15.97 -0.91
C ILE A 30 3.88 16.64 -2.04
N ASP A 31 4.58 17.72 -1.69
CA ASP A 31 5.50 18.37 -2.61
C ASP A 31 6.64 17.41 -2.91
N ASP A 32 6.82 17.11 -4.20
CA ASP A 32 7.94 16.30 -4.68
C ASP A 32 9.02 17.24 -5.21
N PRO A 33 10.04 17.57 -4.39
CA PRO A 33 11.03 18.58 -4.75
C PRO A 33 11.90 18.15 -5.92
N THR A 34 11.93 16.86 -6.26
CA THR A 34 12.74 16.36 -7.37
C THR A 34 12.05 16.57 -8.71
N GLY A 35 10.71 16.68 -8.75
CA GLY A 35 9.94 16.74 -9.99
C GLY A 35 10.07 15.49 -10.89
N GLU A 36 10.94 14.55 -10.51
CA GLU A 36 11.23 13.32 -11.23
C GLU A 36 10.19 12.25 -10.91
N GLU A 37 9.86 11.41 -11.90
CA GLU A 37 9.01 10.22 -11.74
C GLU A 37 9.72 9.11 -10.93
N LYS A 38 10.48 9.44 -9.88
CA LYS A 38 11.03 8.44 -8.97
C LYS A 38 9.88 7.73 -8.27
N GLU A 39 9.75 6.41 -8.51
CA GLU A 39 8.73 5.57 -7.86
C GLU A 39 8.98 5.44 -6.36
N ASP A 40 10.25 5.37 -5.96
CA ASP A 40 10.64 5.33 -4.55
C ASP A 40 10.51 6.71 -3.91
N THR A 41 9.63 6.79 -2.93
CA THR A 41 9.30 8.01 -2.18
C THR A 41 9.64 7.91 -0.71
N THR A 42 10.40 6.89 -0.33
CA THR A 42 10.73 6.60 1.07
C THR A 42 11.38 7.79 1.77
N GLU A 43 12.35 8.43 1.13
CA GLU A 43 13.03 9.60 1.71
C GLU A 43 12.07 10.79 1.94
N ILE A 44 11.11 11.01 1.03
CA ILE A 44 10.11 12.08 1.17
C ILE A 44 9.22 11.82 2.38
N ILE A 45 8.79 10.57 2.56
CA ILE A 45 7.98 10.17 3.72
C ILE A 45 8.78 10.30 5.01
N LEU A 46 10.03 9.84 5.03
CA LEU A 46 10.89 9.94 6.22
C LEU A 46 11.08 11.39 6.68
N VAL A 47 11.37 12.30 5.74
CA VAL A 47 11.46 13.75 6.02
C VAL A 47 10.14 14.28 6.57
N LEU A 48 9.00 13.89 6.01
CA LEU A 48 7.70 14.30 6.52
C LEU A 48 7.43 13.81 7.95
N LEU A 49 7.79 12.56 8.25
CA LEU A 49 7.63 11.98 9.59
C LEU A 49 8.51 12.70 10.63
N GLU A 50 9.75 13.02 10.28
CA GLU A 50 10.69 13.71 11.18
C GLU A 50 10.33 15.19 11.36
N ASP A 51 10.15 15.92 10.26
CA ASP A 51 10.04 17.39 10.28
C ASP A 51 8.63 17.88 10.62
N LYS A 52 7.58 17.17 10.17
CA LYS A 52 6.19 17.61 10.32
C LYS A 52 5.45 16.89 11.43
N LEU A 53 5.75 15.61 11.64
CA LEU A 53 5.10 14.81 12.68
C LEU A 53 5.96 14.62 13.93
N GLU A 54 7.16 15.21 13.95
CA GLU A 54 8.09 15.19 15.09
C GLU A 54 8.39 13.75 15.58
N ILE A 55 8.61 12.83 14.64
CA ILE A 55 9.02 11.45 14.91
C ILE A 55 10.54 11.34 14.67
N PRO A 56 11.39 11.66 15.67
CA PRO A 56 12.83 11.87 15.49
C PRO A 56 13.63 10.61 15.10
N ASP A 57 13.03 9.43 15.22
CA ASP A 57 13.67 8.14 14.90
C ASP A 57 13.07 7.48 13.65
N ALA A 58 12.41 8.23 12.75
CA ALA A 58 11.73 7.63 11.60
C ALA A 58 12.70 6.86 10.68
N ARG A 59 13.95 7.32 10.56
CA ARG A 59 15.04 6.66 9.80
C ARG A 59 15.67 5.45 10.50
N ASN A 60 15.26 5.13 11.73
CA ASN A 60 15.89 4.05 12.47
C ASN A 60 15.53 2.68 11.87
N LYS A 61 16.50 2.06 11.20
CA LYS A 61 16.37 0.81 10.44
C LYS A 61 15.90 -0.40 11.26
N ASP A 62 16.05 -0.34 12.58
CA ASP A 62 15.56 -1.39 13.48
C ASP A 62 14.03 -1.37 13.64
N LYS A 63 13.37 -0.27 13.21
CA LYS A 63 11.91 -0.12 13.13
C LYS A 63 11.38 -0.19 11.69
N GLU A 64 12.26 -0.40 10.70
CA GLU A 64 11.83 -0.63 9.32
C GLU A 64 11.19 -2.01 9.22
N ASP A 65 9.91 -2.09 9.57
CA ASP A 65 9.01 -3.12 9.05
C ASP A 65 8.88 -2.95 7.53
N VAL A 66 9.95 -3.25 6.78
CA VAL A 66 10.14 -3.14 5.32
C VAL A 66 8.99 -2.38 4.65
N LEU A 67 8.99 -1.06 4.81
CA LEU A 67 7.92 -0.20 4.33
C LEU A 67 8.09 0.00 2.82
N ARG A 68 7.06 -0.30 2.04
CA ARG A 68 7.05 -0.01 0.60
C ARG A 68 6.29 1.30 0.37
N ASN A 69 6.99 2.31 -0.14
CA ASN A 69 6.43 3.62 -0.46
C ASN A 69 6.40 3.83 -1.97
N GLU A 70 5.21 3.94 -2.54
CA GLU A 70 5.05 4.11 -3.98
C GLU A 70 4.16 5.29 -4.32
N LYS A 71 4.54 6.03 -5.36
CA LYS A 71 3.66 7.01 -5.99
C LYS A 71 2.49 6.28 -6.64
N ILE A 72 1.29 6.71 -6.30
CA ILE A 72 0.07 6.34 -6.99
C ILE A 72 -0.32 7.55 -7.85
N GLN A 73 -0.23 7.39 -9.17
CA GLN A 73 -0.84 8.35 -10.09
C GLN A 73 -2.36 8.29 -9.90
N GLY A 74 -2.94 9.40 -9.43
CA GLY A 74 -4.38 9.53 -9.33
C GLY A 74 -5.03 9.45 -10.71
N HIS A 75 -6.16 8.74 -10.79
CA HIS A 75 -7.13 8.99 -11.85
C HIS A 75 -7.46 10.49 -11.87
N LYS A 76 -7.69 11.07 -13.05
CA LYS A 76 -7.87 12.53 -13.32
C LYS A 76 -8.80 13.30 -12.35
N ASN A 77 -9.59 12.62 -11.53
CA ASN A 77 -10.58 13.21 -10.62
C ASN A 77 -10.13 13.27 -9.14
N TRP A 78 -8.95 12.73 -8.78
CA TRP A 78 -8.57 12.58 -7.36
C TRP A 78 -7.68 13.70 -6.80
N GLY A 79 -7.30 14.69 -7.62
CA GLY A 79 -6.58 15.87 -7.15
C GLY A 79 -5.19 15.53 -6.58
N SER A 80 -4.15 15.82 -7.35
CA SER A 80 -2.74 15.63 -6.99
C SER A 80 -2.30 14.16 -6.76
N ARG A 81 -1.00 13.92 -6.89
CA ARG A 81 -0.38 12.60 -6.72
C ARG A 81 -0.49 12.18 -5.25
N ALA A 82 -0.69 10.88 -5.01
CA ALA A 82 -0.68 10.31 -3.67
C ALA A 82 0.53 9.38 -3.50
N ILE A 83 1.01 9.21 -2.27
CA ILE A 83 2.00 8.20 -1.91
C ILE A 83 1.31 7.17 -1.01
N SER A 84 1.46 5.88 -1.32
CA SER A 84 0.99 4.79 -0.47
C SER A 84 2.16 4.16 0.26
N GLN A 85 2.08 4.13 1.58
CA GLN A 85 2.99 3.42 2.46
C GLN A 85 2.36 2.11 2.93
N ARG A 86 3.04 0.98 2.77
CA ARG A 86 2.56 -0.36 3.19
C ARG A 86 3.58 -1.10 4.05
N ASN A 87 3.11 -1.76 5.11
CA ASN A 87 3.90 -2.70 5.93
C ASN A 87 4.07 -4.05 5.24
N ARG A 88 5.30 -4.46 4.90
CA ARG A 88 5.56 -5.75 4.23
C ARG A 88 5.66 -6.94 5.19
N ALA A 89 5.85 -6.70 6.49
CA ALA A 89 5.90 -7.76 7.50
C ALA A 89 4.63 -8.64 7.50
N ARG A 90 3.45 -8.04 7.23
CA ARG A 90 2.16 -8.75 7.16
C ARG A 90 1.87 -9.44 5.83
N GLU A 91 2.54 -9.08 4.73
CA GLU A 91 2.33 -9.75 3.42
C GLU A 91 2.69 -11.24 3.47
N LYS A 92 3.66 -11.61 4.32
CA LYS A 92 4.09 -13.01 4.49
C LYS A 92 3.10 -13.87 5.28
N GLU A 93 2.21 -13.28 6.07
CA GLU A 93 1.18 -14.00 6.84
C GLU A 93 -0.11 -14.21 6.04
N ILE A 94 -0.40 -13.33 5.07
CA ILE A 94 -1.68 -13.32 4.34
C ILE A 94 -1.72 -14.34 3.19
N VAL A 95 -0.59 -14.96 2.82
CA VAL A 95 -0.58 -16.06 1.86
C VAL A 95 -0.96 -17.36 2.59
N PRO A 96 -2.18 -17.91 2.43
CA PRO A 96 -2.42 -19.26 2.89
C PRO A 96 -1.45 -20.19 2.15
N ARG A 97 -0.66 -20.94 2.91
CA ARG A 97 0.04 -22.10 2.36
C ARG A 97 -1.05 -22.99 1.77
N HIS A 98 -1.15 -23.05 0.45
CA HIS A 98 -1.75 -24.20 -0.19
C HIS A 98 -0.82 -25.36 0.10
N GLU A 99 -1.01 -25.98 1.27
CA GLU A 99 -0.58 -27.37 1.45
C GLU A 99 -1.35 -28.15 0.41
N GLY A 100 -0.61 -28.65 -0.57
CA GLY A 100 -1.16 -29.45 -1.64
C GLY A 100 -1.98 -30.57 -1.01
N SER A 101 -3.25 -30.63 -1.38
CA SER A 101 -4.00 -31.87 -1.27
C SER A 101 -3.39 -32.86 -2.27
N GLU A 102 -2.27 -33.46 -1.89
CA GLU A 102 -1.94 -34.80 -2.36
C GLU A 102 -3.01 -35.71 -1.78
N THR A 103 -4.12 -35.85 -2.51
CA THR A 103 -4.99 -37.01 -2.39
C THR A 103 -4.18 -38.22 -2.82
N SER A 104 -3.47 -38.80 -1.85
CA SER A 104 -3.00 -40.18 -1.92
C SER A 104 -4.20 -41.11 -1.76
N ARG A 105 -4.31 -42.03 -2.73
CA ARG A 105 -5.15 -43.22 -2.84
C ARG A 105 -6.45 -43.09 -3.63
#